data_AF-A0A9X3YF93-F1
#
_entry.id   AF-A0A9X3YF93-F1
#
_cell.length_a   1.000
_cell.length_b   1.000
_cell.length_c   1.000
_cell.angle_alpha   90.00
_cell.angle_beta   90.00
_cell.angle_gamma   90.00
#
_symmetry.space_group_name_H-M   'P 1'
#
loop_
_entity.id
_entity.type
_entity.pdbx_description
1 polymer ?
#
loop_
_entity_poly.entity_id
_entity_poly.type
_entity_poly.pdbx_seq_one_letter_code
_entity_poly.pdbx_strand_id
1 'polypeptide(L)'
;NRLILQPLVEATFSAKDEPAYGNGSGLNKVEAGLRLRYEFSRRFAPYIGISHERLFGDTADYHEVAGERARDTRWVAGVRVWF
;
A
#
# COMPACT_ATOMS: atom_id res chain seq x y z
N ASN A 1 9.29 11.02 24.32
CA ASN A 1 8.34 10.10 23.68
C ASN A 1 7.66 10.81 22.54
N ARG A 2 8.04 10.49 21.29
CA ARG A 2 7.42 11.09 20.11
C ARG A 2 6.71 10.00 19.32
N LEU A 3 5.38 10.09 19.29
CA LEU A 3 4.53 9.26 18.45
C LEU A 3 4.28 10.02 17.15
N ILE A 4 4.51 9.37 16.02
CA ILE A 4 4.36 9.98 14.69
C ILE A 4 3.39 9.10 13.90
N LEU A 5 2.27 9.70 13.49
CA LEU A 5 1.30 9.06 12.61
C LEU A 5 1.53 9.55 11.17
N GLN A 6 1.61 8.62 10.23
CA GLN A 6 1.86 8.89 8.81
C GLN A 6 0.74 8.26 7.98
N PRO A 7 -0.31 9.02 7.62
CA PRO A 7 -1.29 8.57 6.64
C PRO A 7 -0.70 8.63 5.24
N LEU A 8 -1.11 7.70 4.38
CA LEU A 8 -0.78 7.63 2.96
C LEU A 8 -2.06 7.33 2.19
N VAL A 9 -2.31 8.04 1.10
CA VAL A 9 -3.33 7.68 0.12
C VAL A 9 -2.70 7.87 -1.25
N GLU A 10 -2.76 6.84 -2.07
CA GLU A 10 -2.25 6.83 -3.43
C GLU A 10 -3.35 6.36 -4.37
N ALA A 11 -3.48 7.01 -5.52
CA ALA A 11 -4.36 6.60 -6.60
C ALA A 11 -3.56 6.56 -7.90
N THR A 12 -3.73 5.48 -8.66
CA THR A 12 -3.02 5.26 -9.92
C THR A 12 -4.00 5.33 -11.08
N PHE A 13 -3.62 6.08 -12.11
CA PHE A 13 -4.39 6.26 -13.33
C PHE A 13 -3.51 5.91 -14.53
N SER A 14 -4.05 5.12 -15.46
CA SER A 14 -3.38 4.78 -16.72
C SER A 14 -4.13 5.37 -17.90
N ALA A 15 -3.41 5.97 -18.85
CA ALA A 15 -4.02 6.55 -20.05
C ALA A 15 -4.43 5.49 -21.10
N LYS A 16 -3.83 4.31 -21.01
CA LYS A 16 -3.99 3.20 -21.95
C LYS A 16 -4.01 1.89 -21.19
N ASP A 17 -4.50 0.86 -21.87
CA ASP A 17 -4.47 -0.50 -21.35
C ASP A 17 -3.09 -1.15 -21.59
N GLU A 18 -2.61 -1.88 -20.59
CA GLU A 18 -1.36 -2.62 -20.58
C GLU A 18 -1.59 -4.02 -19.97
N PRO A 19 -2.31 -4.93 -20.66
CA PRO A 19 -2.73 -6.23 -20.10
C PRO A 19 -1.55 -7.12 -19.72
N ALA A 20 -0.41 -6.97 -20.41
CA ALA A 20 0.82 -7.71 -20.12
C ALA A 20 1.37 -7.45 -18.70
N TYR A 21 0.96 -6.35 -18.06
CA TYR A 21 1.32 -6.00 -16.68
C TYR A 21 0.11 -6.00 -15.73
N GLY A 22 -1.05 -6.51 -16.17
CA GLY A 22 -2.30 -6.50 -15.38
C GLY A 22 -2.92 -5.11 -15.20
N ASN A 23 -2.50 -4.10 -15.97
CA ASN A 23 -2.94 -2.72 -15.80
C ASN A 23 -3.95 -2.31 -16.89
N GLY A 24 -5.22 -2.17 -16.52
CA GLY A 24 -6.26 -1.53 -17.32
C GLY A 24 -6.10 -0.01 -17.38
N SER A 25 -6.77 0.57 -18.38
CA SER A 25 -6.87 2.02 -18.52
C SER A 25 -7.80 2.66 -17.47
N GLY A 26 -7.68 3.97 -17.28
CA GLY A 26 -8.46 4.72 -16.29
C GLY A 26 -7.91 4.59 -14.86
N LEU A 27 -8.78 4.78 -13.87
CA LEU A 27 -8.45 4.53 -12.47
C LEU A 27 -8.32 3.03 -12.27
N ASN A 28 -7.11 2.53 -12.06
CA ASN A 28 -6.87 1.09 -11.91
C ASN A 28 -6.56 0.66 -10.48
N LYS A 29 -6.03 1.56 -9.64
CA LYS A 29 -5.65 1.22 -8.26
C LYS A 29 -5.83 2.39 -7.31
N VAL A 30 -6.27 2.08 -6.09
CA VAL A 30 -6.18 2.99 -4.93
C VAL A 30 -5.55 2.22 -3.77
N GLU A 31 -4.56 2.83 -3.13
CA GLU A 31 -3.96 2.36 -1.88
C GLU A 31 -4.19 3.38 -0.76
N ALA A 32 -4.62 2.89 0.41
CA ALA A 32 -4.70 3.67 1.63
C ALA A 32 -3.83 3.01 2.70
N GLY A 33 -2.89 3.77 3.26
CA GLY A 33 -1.95 3.31 4.26
C GLY A 33 -1.96 4.17 5.52
N LEU A 34 -1.63 3.55 6.64
CA LEU A 34 -1.41 4.22 7.91
C LEU A 34 -0.20 3.60 8.60
N ARG A 35 0.81 4.41 8.90
CA ARG A 35 2.00 3.98 9.65
C ARG A 35 2.12 4.75 10.94
N LEU A 36 2.39 4.02 12.01
CA LEU A 36 2.65 4.54 13.34
C LEU A 36 4.11 4.28 13.68
N ARG A 37 4.87 5.35 13.93
CA ARG A 37 6.25 5.27 14.41
C ARG A 37 6.32 5.77 15.84
N TYR A 38 6.96 4.99 16.70
CA TYR A 38 7.22 5.38 18.08
C TYR A 38 8.73 5.53 18.31
N GLU A 39 9.16 6.69 18.78
CA GLU A 39 10.56 6.93 19.15
C GLU A 39 10.72 6.77 20.66
N PHE A 40 11.12 5.57 21.10
CA PHE A 40 11.50 5.31 22.50
C PHE A 40 12.77 6.07 22.86
N SER A 41 13.77 5.99 21.98
CA SER A 41 15.04 6.73 22.11
C SER A 41 15.54 7.11 20.72
N ARG A 42 16.52 8.03 20.65
CA ARG A 42 17.29 8.26 19.41
C ARG A 42 18.21 7.08 19.07
N ARG A 43 17.90 5.84 19.46
CA ARG A 43 18.61 4.62 19.08
C ARG A 43 17.64 3.49 18.75
N PHE A 44 16.38 3.60 19.18
CA PHE A 44 15.36 2.58 19.02
C PHE A 44 14.03 3.23 18.65
N ALA A 45 13.61 3.02 17.40
CA ALA A 45 12.37 3.53 16.86
C ALA A 45 11.58 2.42 16.13
N PRO A 46 10.73 1.66 16.85
CA PRO A 46 9.80 0.73 16.23
C PRO A 46 8.71 1.44 15.46
N TYR A 47 8.22 0.76 14.43
CA TYR A 47 7.10 1.21 13.63
C TYR A 47 6.21 0.04 13.26
N ILE A 48 4.91 0.31 13.20
CA ILE A 48 3.88 -0.60 12.69
C ILE A 48 3.08 0.13 11.62
N GLY A 49 2.46 -0.60 10.72
CA GLY A 49 1.60 -0.02 9.72
C GLY A 49 0.63 -1.01 9.12
N ILE A 50 -0.38 -0.46 8.48
CA ILE A 50 -1.38 -1.17 7.68
C ILE A 50 -1.47 -0.47 6.33
N SER A 51 -1.62 -1.23 5.26
CA SER A 51 -2.06 -0.72 3.97
C SER A 51 -3.20 -1.57 3.43
N HIS A 52 -4.13 -0.91 2.74
CA HIS A 52 -5.26 -1.52 2.06
C HIS A 52 -5.24 -1.07 0.62
N GLU A 53 -5.24 -2.03 -0.29
CA GLU A 53 -5.22 -1.83 -1.73
C GLU A 53 -6.52 -2.32 -2.34
N ARG A 54 -7.02 -1.57 -3.33
CA ARG A 54 -8.15 -1.96 -4.13
C ARG A 54 -7.89 -1.67 -5.61
N LEU A 55 -8.14 -2.67 -6.43
CA LEU A 55 -8.09 -2.61 -7.87
C LEU A 55 -9.47 -2.22 -8.45
N PHE A 56 -9.46 -1.58 -9.61
CA PHE A 56 -10.65 -1.04 -10.28
C PHE A 56 -10.59 -1.29 -11.79
N GLY A 57 -11.75 -1.23 -12.45
CA GLY A 57 -11.87 -1.38 -13.90
C GLY A 57 -11.26 -2.69 -14.41
N ASP A 58 -10.72 -2.65 -15.62
CA ASP A 58 -10.14 -3.82 -16.27
C ASP A 58 -8.96 -4.41 -15.49
N THR A 59 -8.25 -3.60 -14.66
CA THR A 59 -7.23 -4.15 -13.75
C THR A 59 -7.82 -5.13 -12.75
N ALA A 60 -8.98 -4.82 -12.16
CA ALA A 60 -9.62 -5.77 -11.24
C ALA A 60 -9.95 -7.09 -11.98
N ASP A 61 -10.47 -6.97 -13.20
CA ASP A 61 -10.87 -8.12 -14.01
C ASP A 61 -9.66 -8.98 -14.42
N TYR A 62 -8.55 -8.36 -14.84
CA TYR A 62 -7.31 -9.07 -15.17
C TYR A 62 -6.78 -9.88 -14.00
N HIS A 63 -6.78 -9.30 -12.79
CA HIS A 63 -6.33 -9.97 -11.58
C HIS A 63 -7.30 -11.10 -11.14
N GLU A 64 -8.61 -10.89 -11.24
CA GLU A 64 -9.59 -11.94 -10.93
C GLU A 64 -9.50 -13.15 -11.87
N VAL A 65 -9.30 -12.91 -13.17
CA VAL A 65 -9.08 -13.97 -14.18
C VAL A 65 -7.78 -14.74 -13.92
N ALA A 66 -6.75 -14.07 -13.38
CA ALA A 66 -5.52 -14.71 -12.94
C ALA A 66 -5.66 -15.49 -11.61
N GLY A 67 -6.85 -15.49 -10.99
CA GLY A 67 -7.11 -16.12 -9.69
C GLY A 67 -6.60 -15.30 -8.49
N GLU A 68 -6.23 -14.04 -8.73
CA GLU A 68 -5.81 -13.09 -7.71
C GLU A 68 -7.01 -12.31 -7.15
N ARG A 69 -6.78 -11.55 -6.08
CA ARG A 69 -7.83 -10.75 -5.45
C ARG A 69 -7.74 -9.30 -5.89
N ALA A 70 -8.88 -8.70 -6.26
CA ALA A 70 -8.98 -7.26 -6.52
C ALA A 70 -8.85 -6.37 -5.26
N ARG A 71 -8.65 -6.97 -4.07
CA ARG A 71 -8.45 -6.26 -2.80
C ARG A 71 -7.43 -6.98 -1.95
N ASP A 72 -6.54 -6.22 -1.34
CA ASP A 72 -5.49 -6.76 -0.48
C ASP A 72 -5.28 -5.88 0.77
N THR A 73 -4.94 -6.50 1.90
CA THR A 73 -4.65 -5.78 3.14
C THR A 73 -3.35 -6.30 3.73
N ARG A 74 -2.38 -5.42 3.89
CA ARG A 74 -1.03 -5.75 4.32
C ARG A 74 -0.74 -5.08 5.66
N TRP A 75 -0.13 -5.83 6.57
CA TRP A 75 0.39 -5.30 7.82
C TRP A 75 1.92 -5.32 7.77
N VAL A 76 2.56 -4.27 8.29
CA VAL A 76 4.02 -4.18 8.39
C VAL A 76 4.40 -3.85 9.82
N ALA A 77 5.44 -4.51 10.32
CA ALA A 77 6.08 -4.17 11.58
C ALA A 77 7.59 -4.19 11.38
N GLY A 78 8.28 -3.21 11.94
CA GLY A 78 9.73 -3.12 11.84
C GLY A 78 10.32 -2.27 12.94
N VAL A 79 11.64 -2.30 13.05
CA VAL A 79 12.38 -1.54 14.04
C VAL A 79 13.59 -0.90 13.42
N ARG A 80 13.80 0.39 13.74
CA ARG A 80 15.02 1.10 13.36
C ARG A 80 15.94 1.19 14.58
N VAL A 81 17.16 0.68 14.43
CA VAL A 81 18.21 0.72 15.45
C VAL A 81 19.46 1.38 14.88
N TRP A 82 20.14 2.22 15.67
CA TRP A 82 21.46 2.74 15.33
C TRP A 82 22.32 2.94 16.59
N PHE A 83 23.64 2.78 16.44
CA PHE A 83 24.63 2.77 17.52
C PHE A 83 25.40 4.09 17.58
#